data_AF-A0A9W9ZBC5-F1
#
_entry.id   AF-A0A9W9ZBC5-F1
#
_cell.length_a   1.000
_cell.length_b   1.000
_cell.length_c   1.000
_cell.angle_alpha   90.00
_cell.angle_beta   90.00
_cell.angle_gamma   90.00
#
_symmetry.space_group_name_H-M   'P 1'
#
loop_
_entity.id
_entity.type
_entity.pdbx_description
1 polymer ?
#
loop_
_entity_poly.entity_id
_entity_poly.type
_entity_poly.pdbx_seq_one_letter_code
_entity_poly.pdbx_strand_id
1 'polypeptide(L)'
;MDKSLCLCIEDHVNYPLPMFATGLPENPQYNVQDVRDIKSLSRVEFSDFNSCDFKMVFSPPRLQDEDAPEGFDSASMGELCVITHHVPEPEEREICWRIVAQTYEEKEKALSLICKLWADIHGGALPVMKAKS
;
A
#
# COMPACT_ATOMS: atom_id res chain seq x y z
N MET A 1 -18.02 5.97 5.14
CA MET A 1 -17.57 5.07 4.07
C MET A 1 -16.06 5.03 4.17
N ASP A 2 -15.52 3.90 4.59
CA ASP A 2 -14.08 3.73 4.81
C ASP A 2 -13.33 3.92 3.49
N LYS A 3 -12.33 4.80 3.50
CA LYS A 3 -11.55 5.21 2.31
C LYS A 3 -10.17 4.55 2.29
N SER A 4 -9.98 3.52 3.10
CA SER A 4 -8.69 2.86 3.26
C SER A 4 -8.63 1.59 2.42
N LEU A 5 -7.50 1.39 1.76
CA LEU A 5 -7.07 0.12 1.19
C LEU A 5 -6.23 -0.61 2.22
N CYS A 6 -6.52 -1.89 2.41
CA CYS A 6 -5.76 -2.77 3.30
C CYS A 6 -5.09 -3.86 2.46
N LEU A 7 -3.79 -4.03 2.64
CA LEU A 7 -3.06 -5.19 2.15
C LEU A 7 -3.15 -6.27 3.22
N CYS A 8 -3.87 -7.34 2.95
CA CYS A 8 -4.09 -8.43 3.90
C CYS A 8 -3.45 -9.72 3.41
N ILE A 9 -2.89 -10.49 4.33
CA ILE A 9 -2.67 -11.93 4.13
C ILE A 9 -3.89 -12.64 4.69
N GLU A 10 -4.57 -13.39 3.82
CA GLU A 10 -5.65 -14.29 4.21
C GLU A 10 -5.07 -15.67 4.45
N ASP A 11 -5.44 -16.30 5.58
CA ASP A 11 -5.08 -17.68 5.88
C ASP A 11 -5.81 -18.64 4.93
N HIS A 12 -5.27 -18.82 3.73
CA HIS A 12 -5.73 -19.84 2.80
C HIS A 12 -5.05 -21.17 3.11
N VAL A 13 -5.83 -22.07 3.70
CA VAL A 13 -5.45 -23.47 3.82
C VAL A 13 -5.45 -24.10 2.42
N ASN A 14 -4.25 -24.33 1.85
CA ASN A 14 -4.08 -24.94 0.53
C ASN A 14 -4.26 -26.47 0.58
N TYR A 15 -5.06 -27.02 -0.34
CA TYR A 15 -5.33 -28.47 -0.44
C TYR A 15 -4.20 -29.24 -1.16
N PRO A 16 -4.02 -30.56 -0.88
CA PRO A 16 -4.86 -31.36 -0.01
C PRO A 16 -4.51 -31.23 1.46
N LEU A 17 -5.53 -30.96 2.27
CA LEU A 17 -5.44 -31.02 3.71
C LEU A 17 -5.13 -32.45 4.18
N PRO A 18 -4.29 -32.66 5.21
CA PRO A 18 -4.14 -33.96 5.85
C PRO A 18 -5.52 -34.50 6.27
N MET A 19 -5.74 -35.81 6.14
CA MET A 19 -7.03 -36.49 6.40
C MET A 19 -7.67 -36.22 7.77
N PHE A 20 -6.93 -35.65 8.73
CA PHE A 20 -7.44 -35.28 10.06
C PHE A 20 -7.76 -33.78 10.21
N ALA A 21 -7.39 -32.93 9.24
CA ALA A 21 -7.77 -31.52 9.18
C ALA A 21 -9.16 -31.41 8.52
N THR A 22 -10.18 -31.85 9.24
CA THR A 22 -11.57 -31.84 8.80
C THR A 22 -12.17 -30.45 8.97
N GLY A 23 -11.98 -29.57 8.00
CA GLY A 23 -12.75 -28.34 7.88
C GLY A 23 -11.93 -27.10 7.51
N LEU A 24 -12.59 -26.17 6.82
CA LEU A 24 -12.12 -24.80 6.73
C LEU A 24 -12.12 -24.18 8.13
N PRO A 25 -11.17 -23.29 8.47
CA PRO A 25 -11.20 -22.58 9.74
C PRO A 25 -12.53 -21.83 9.91
N GLU A 26 -13.17 -21.94 11.08
CA GLU A 26 -14.45 -21.29 11.38
C GLU A 26 -14.37 -19.75 11.32
N ASN A 27 -13.18 -19.19 11.50
CA ASN A 27 -12.91 -17.76 11.45
C ASN A 27 -11.68 -17.52 10.57
N PRO A 28 -11.84 -17.17 9.27
CA PRO A 28 -10.71 -16.78 8.44
C PRO A 28 -10.04 -15.55 9.06
N GLN A 29 -8.76 -15.68 9.38
CA GLN A 29 -7.97 -14.57 9.93
C GLN A 29 -7.39 -13.77 8.77
N TYR A 30 -7.67 -12.47 8.76
CA TYR A 30 -7.01 -11.51 7.90
C TYR A 30 -5.92 -10.83 8.71
N ASN A 31 -4.66 -11.09 8.36
CA ASN A 31 -3.55 -10.35 8.92
C ASN A 31 -3.27 -9.13 8.04
N VAL A 32 -3.57 -7.94 8.55
CA VAL A 32 -3.34 -6.68 7.84
C VAL A 32 -1.84 -6.35 7.87
N GLN A 33 -1.22 -6.35 6.70
CA GLN A 33 0.21 -6.05 6.52
C GLN A 33 0.49 -4.57 6.33
N ASP A 34 -0.37 -3.87 5.58
CA ASP A 34 -0.24 -2.44 5.33
C ASP A 34 -1.62 -1.82 5.09
N VAL A 35 -1.78 -0.55 5.45
CA VAL A 35 -3.03 0.21 5.26
C VAL A 35 -2.69 1.57 4.67
N ARG A 36 -3.38 1.94 3.59
CA ARG A 36 -3.19 3.22 2.90
C ARG A 36 -4.52 3.87 2.58
N ASP A 37 -4.58 5.19 2.67
CA ASP A 37 -5.76 5.91 2.18
C ASP A 37 -5.76 5.87 0.65
N ILE A 38 -6.89 5.52 0.04
CA ILE A 38 -7.08 5.61 -1.41
C ILE A 38 -6.82 7.04 -1.93
N LYS A 39 -6.98 8.06 -1.07
CA LYS A 39 -6.65 9.45 -1.43
C LYS A 39 -5.18 9.65 -1.73
N SER A 40 -4.29 8.91 -1.08
CA SER A 40 -2.85 9.01 -1.35
C SER A 40 -2.45 8.25 -2.60
N LEU A 41 -3.33 7.46 -3.21
CA LEU A 41 -3.06 6.80 -4.49
C LEU A 41 -2.91 7.86 -5.58
N SER A 42 -1.70 7.96 -6.12
CA SER A 42 -1.34 8.97 -7.11
C SER A 42 -1.58 8.49 -8.53
N ARG A 43 -1.23 7.22 -8.81
CA ARG A 43 -1.30 6.61 -10.14
C ARG A 43 -1.21 5.09 -10.06
N VAL A 44 -1.60 4.45 -11.15
CA VAL A 44 -1.34 3.04 -11.42
C VAL A 44 -0.38 2.91 -12.60
N GLU A 45 0.63 2.07 -12.44
CA GLU A 45 1.65 1.78 -13.44
C GLU A 45 1.49 0.33 -13.93
N PHE A 46 1.56 0.14 -15.25
CA PHE A 46 1.61 -1.18 -15.88
C PHE A 46 2.99 -1.44 -16.45
N SER A 47 3.53 -2.63 -16.19
CA SER A 47 4.73 -3.11 -16.88
C SER A 47 4.41 -3.36 -18.35
N ASP A 48 3.38 -4.16 -18.62
CA ASP A 48 2.83 -4.40 -19.94
C ASP A 48 1.30 -4.52 -19.90
N PHE A 49 0.61 -4.11 -20.97
CA PHE A 49 -0.86 -4.15 -21.00
C PHE A 49 -1.44 -5.57 -20.96
N ASN A 50 -0.67 -6.57 -21.38
CA ASN A 50 -1.05 -7.98 -21.38
C ASN A 50 -0.59 -8.72 -20.12
N SER A 51 0.06 -8.06 -19.17
CA SER A 51 0.51 -8.71 -17.95
C SER A 51 -0.63 -8.86 -16.95
N CYS A 52 -0.52 -9.85 -16.06
CA CYS A 52 -1.48 -10.09 -14.98
C CYS A 52 -1.16 -9.26 -13.73
N ASP A 53 -0.32 -8.23 -13.86
CA ASP A 53 0.15 -7.41 -12.74
C ASP A 53 0.01 -5.91 -13.02
N PHE A 54 -0.05 -5.15 -11.94
CA PHE A 54 0.03 -3.69 -11.97
C PHE A 54 0.61 -3.18 -10.65
N LYS A 55 1.10 -1.95 -10.69
CA LYS A 55 1.72 -1.30 -9.55
C LYS A 55 0.92 -0.07 -9.16
N MET A 56 0.55 0.02 -7.89
CA MET A 56 -0.10 1.16 -7.29
C MET A 56 0.97 2.04 -6.65
N VAL A 57 0.99 3.32 -6.98
CA VAL A 57 1.97 4.27 -6.41
C VAL A 57 1.25 5.28 -5.54
N PHE A 58 1.61 5.28 -4.27
CA PHE A 58 1.07 6.19 -3.29
C PHE A 58 2.03 7.36 -3.10
N SER A 59 1.47 8.57 -3.05
CA SER A 59 2.22 9.74 -2.62
C SER A 59 2.66 9.54 -1.17
N PRO A 60 3.89 9.97 -0.82
CA PRO A 60 4.31 9.98 0.56
C PRO A 60 3.29 10.77 1.40
N PRO A 61 3.08 10.38 2.67
CA PRO A 61 2.25 11.16 3.56
C PRO A 61 2.83 12.58 3.58
N ARG A 62 2.02 13.57 3.20
CA ARG A 62 2.43 14.96 3.38
C ARG A 62 2.58 15.15 4.87
N LEU A 63 3.77 15.52 5.34
CA LEU A 63 3.95 16.19 6.62
C LEU A 63 3.18 17.51 6.51
N GLN A 64 1.85 17.46 6.72
CA GLN A 64 1.15 18.66 7.13
C GLN A 64 1.57 18.87 8.58
N ASP A 65 2.17 20.04 8.82
CA ASP A 65 2.44 20.63 10.13
C ASP A 65 1.69 19.88 11.24
N GLU A 66 2.43 19.11 12.04
CA GLU A 66 2.02 19.04 13.43
C GLU A 66 2.08 20.47 13.94
N ASP A 67 0.90 21.08 14.04
CA ASP A 67 0.56 22.00 15.12
C ASP A 67 0.75 21.20 16.43
N ALA A 68 2.02 20.95 16.75
CA ALA A 68 2.44 20.30 17.97
C ALA A 68 2.35 21.38 19.05
N PRO A 69 1.55 21.17 20.12
CA PRO A 69 1.58 22.08 21.25
C PRO A 69 2.99 22.10 21.84
N GLU A 70 3.55 23.29 21.84
CA GLU A 70 4.77 23.70 22.55
C GLU A 70 4.78 23.09 23.96
N GLY A 71 5.82 22.30 24.27
CA GLY A 71 6.16 21.97 25.65
C GLY A 71 6.42 20.49 25.92
N PHE A 72 7.59 20.01 25.53
CA PHE A 72 8.32 19.05 26.37
C PHE A 72 9.82 19.33 26.27
N ASP A 73 10.28 20.17 27.20
CA ASP A 73 11.68 20.41 27.46
C ASP A 73 12.23 19.25 28.31
N SER A 74 13.23 18.54 27.80
CA SER A 74 14.09 17.67 28.61
C SER A 74 15.44 17.45 27.92
N ALA A 75 16.30 18.44 28.13
CA ALA A 75 17.69 18.32 28.56
C ALA A 75 18.61 17.27 27.88
N SER A 76 19.47 17.80 27.00
CA SER A 76 20.93 17.57 26.87
C SER A 76 21.60 16.45 27.69
N MET A 77 22.42 15.61 27.02
CA MET A 77 23.89 15.57 27.21
C MET A 77 24.57 14.53 26.31
N GLY A 78 25.60 14.92 25.55
CA GLY A 78 26.61 13.99 25.01
C GLY A 78 27.12 14.28 23.59
N GLU A 79 28.04 15.24 23.47
CA GLU A 79 28.79 15.55 22.24
C GLU A 79 29.90 14.50 21.98
N LEU A 80 29.91 13.82 20.81
CA LEU A 80 31.14 13.35 20.14
C LEU A 80 30.93 12.91 18.66
N CYS A 81 31.52 13.69 17.74
CA CYS A 81 32.12 13.35 16.44
C CYS A 81 31.34 12.63 15.30
N VAL A 82 30.84 13.46 14.37
CA VAL A 82 31.01 13.47 12.89
C VAL A 82 31.42 12.17 12.16
N ILE A 83 30.50 11.61 11.36
CA ILE A 83 30.63 11.44 9.90
C ILE A 83 29.23 11.66 9.29
N THR A 84 29.00 12.79 8.61
CA THR A 84 27.78 13.00 7.83
C THR A 84 27.83 12.13 6.58
N HIS A 85 27.49 10.85 6.71
CA HIS A 85 26.86 10.16 5.60
C HIS A 85 25.46 10.77 5.47
N HIS A 86 25.29 11.65 4.49
CA HIS A 86 23.98 12.06 4.00
C HIS A 86 23.29 10.81 3.44
N VAL A 87 22.70 10.00 4.32
CA VAL A 87 21.71 9.00 3.95
C VAL A 87 20.51 9.83 3.50
N PRO A 88 20.06 9.75 2.23
CA PRO A 88 18.85 10.45 1.84
C PRO A 88 17.73 9.99 2.78
N GLU A 89 17.07 10.96 3.42
CA GLU A 89 15.96 10.74 4.32
C GLU A 89 14.97 9.74 3.69
N PRO A 90 14.47 8.75 4.45
CA PRO A 90 13.48 7.79 3.96
C PRO A 90 12.12 8.44 3.62
N GLU A 91 11.94 9.73 3.88
CA GLU A 91 10.66 10.43 3.86
C GLU A 91 10.14 10.78 2.45
N GLU A 92 10.98 10.69 1.41
CA GLU A 92 10.58 11.00 0.03
C GLU A 92 10.33 9.77 -0.85
N ARG A 93 10.41 8.55 -0.29
CA ARG A 93 10.23 7.34 -1.11
C ARG A 93 8.75 7.10 -1.38
N GLU A 94 8.38 7.18 -2.66
CA GLU A 94 7.06 6.74 -3.13
C GLU A 94 6.79 5.30 -2.68
N ILE A 95 5.71 5.11 -1.92
CA ILE A 95 5.31 3.78 -1.48
C ILE A 95 4.59 3.10 -2.64
N CYS A 96 5.02 1.88 -2.94
CA CYS A 96 4.54 1.16 -4.10
C CYS A 96 4.03 -0.23 -3.70
N TRP A 97 2.78 -0.53 -4.06
CA TRP A 97 2.25 -1.90 -3.97
C TRP A 97 2.24 -2.53 -5.35
N ARG A 98 2.80 -3.73 -5.48
CA ARG A 98 2.71 -4.52 -6.72
C ARG A 98 1.64 -5.59 -6.53
N ILE A 99 0.60 -5.53 -7.35
CA ILE A 99 -0.49 -6.50 -7.35
C ILE A 99 -0.28 -7.45 -8.52
N VAL A 100 -0.34 -8.74 -8.24
CA VAL A 100 -0.27 -9.81 -9.24
C VAL A 100 -1.53 -10.65 -9.09
N ALA A 101 -2.34 -10.69 -10.15
CA ALA A 101 -3.55 -11.52 -10.21
C ALA A 101 -3.26 -12.88 -10.85
N GLN A 102 -4.10 -13.88 -10.59
CA GLN A 102 -3.97 -15.20 -11.20
C GLN A 102 -4.42 -15.16 -12.68
N THR A 103 -5.41 -14.31 -12.98
CA THR A 103 -5.94 -14.13 -14.33
C THR A 103 -6.02 -12.67 -14.75
N TYR A 104 -6.04 -12.44 -16.07
CA TYR A 104 -6.24 -11.11 -16.64
C TYR A 104 -7.61 -10.51 -16.24
N GLU A 105 -8.66 -11.34 -16.19
CA GLU A 105 -10.00 -10.89 -15.81
C GLU A 105 -10.05 -10.39 -14.36
N GLU A 106 -9.41 -11.11 -13.43
CA GLU A 106 -9.31 -10.68 -12.02
C GLU A 106 -8.52 -9.38 -11.89
N LYS A 107 -7.42 -9.24 -12.64
CA LYS A 107 -6.66 -7.99 -12.70
C LYS A 107 -7.55 -6.82 -13.13
N GLU A 108 -8.30 -6.97 -14.22
CA GLU A 108 -9.19 -5.92 -14.74
C GLU A 108 -10.33 -5.59 -13.76
N LYS A 109 -10.88 -6.60 -13.07
CA LYS A 109 -11.89 -6.39 -12.02
C LYS A 109 -11.31 -5.61 -10.84
N ALA A 110 -10.14 -6.00 -10.34
CA ALA A 110 -9.46 -5.32 -9.24
C ALA A 110 -9.14 -3.86 -9.60
N LEU A 111 -8.58 -3.65 -10.79
CA LEU A 111 -8.28 -2.31 -11.30
C LEU A 111 -9.56 -1.46 -11.41
N SER A 112 -10.62 -2.00 -11.99
CA SER A 112 -11.90 -1.30 -12.15
C SER A 112 -12.48 -0.87 -10.80
N LEU A 113 -12.40 -1.73 -9.78
CA LEU A 113 -12.83 -1.42 -8.42
C LEU A 113 -11.99 -0.28 -7.82
N ILE A 114 -10.67 -0.35 -7.93
CA ILE A 114 -9.75 0.69 -7.43
C ILE A 114 -10.01 2.03 -8.12
N CYS A 115 -10.13 2.03 -9.45
CA CYS A 115 -10.43 3.23 -10.24
C CYS A 115 -11.77 3.86 -9.82
N LYS A 116 -12.79 3.04 -9.58
CA LYS A 116 -14.10 3.51 -9.11
C LYS A 116 -14.00 4.12 -7.71
N LEU A 117 -13.36 3.45 -6.76
CA LEU A 117 -13.15 3.95 -5.40
C LEU A 117 -12.41 5.29 -5.40
N TRP A 118 -11.38 5.41 -6.23
CA TRP A 118 -10.64 6.66 -6.39
C TRP A 118 -11.49 7.77 -7.01
N ALA A 119 -12.25 7.45 -8.07
CA ALA A 119 -13.13 8.39 -8.76
C ALA A 119 -14.24 8.93 -7.86
N ASP A 120 -14.81 8.07 -7.00
CA ASP A 120 -15.84 8.47 -6.02
C ASP A 120 -15.30 9.50 -5.00
N ILE A 121 -13.98 9.61 -4.85
CA ILE A 121 -13.33 10.49 -3.88
C ILE A 121 -12.75 11.76 -4.51
N HIS A 122 -12.11 11.64 -5.68
CA HIS A 122 -11.47 12.76 -6.37
C HIS A 122 -12.31 13.37 -7.50
N GLY A 123 -13.41 12.72 -7.89
CA GLY A 123 -14.33 13.21 -8.92
C GLY A 123 -13.79 13.13 -10.35
N GLY A 124 -12.83 12.24 -10.62
CA GLY A 124 -12.18 12.11 -11.93
C GLY A 124 -11.64 10.70 -12.20
N ALA A 125 -10.86 10.55 -13.28
CA ALA A 125 -10.23 9.28 -13.63
C ALA A 125 -8.84 9.14 -12.97
N LEU A 126 -8.59 7.99 -12.36
CA LEU A 126 -7.28 7.65 -11.80
C LEU A 126 -6.23 7.59 -12.93
N PRO A 127 -5.06 8.25 -12.80
CA PRO A 127 -4.02 8.18 -13.81
C PRO A 127 -3.46 6.76 -13.97
N VAL A 128 -3.57 6.23 -15.18
CA VAL A 128 -3.05 4.92 -15.58
C VAL A 128 -1.95 5.13 -16.61
N MET A 129 -0.74 4.64 -16.32
CA MET A 129 0.45 4.88 -17.15
C MET A 129 1.27 3.61 -17.35
N LYS A 130 2.13 3.61 -18.38
CA LYS A 130 3.16 2.58 -18.52
C LYS A 130 4.34 2.89 -17.60
N ALA A 131 4.85 1.90 -16.87
CA ALA A 131 6.06 2.02 -16.07
C ALA A 131 7.24 2.41 -16.98
N LYS A 132 8.06 3.36 -16.54
CA LYS A 132 9.32 3.70 -17.24
C LYS A 132 10.33 2.59 -16.97
N SER A 133 10.70 1.84 -18.00
CA SER A 133 11.79 0.85 -17.97
C SER A 133 13.15 1.52 -17.82
#